data_AF-A0A2V7TWD9-F1
#
_entry.id   AF-A0A2V7TWD9-F1
#
_cell.length_a   1.000
_cell.length_b   1.000
_cell.length_c   1.000
_cell.angle_alpha   90.00
_cell.angle_beta   90.00
_cell.angle_gamma   90.00
#
_symmetry.space_group_name_H-M   'P 1'
#
loop_
_entity.id
_entity.type
_entity.pdbx_description
1 polymer ?
#
loop_
_entity_poly.entity_id
_entity_poly.type
_entity_poly.pdbx_seq_one_letter_code
_entity_poly.pdbx_strand_id
1 'polypeptide(L)' 'MEGPSTGFARAPVERLREREISAEDLYQLKLWRESEPEAPEGAWYKDFGSFKICGEGEYPKTFLLRGQLPRGQKL' A
#
# COMPACT_ATOMS: atom_id res chain seq x y z
N MET A 1 20.69 32.60 -31.73
CA MET A 1 21.40 32.28 -30.47
C MET A 1 20.35 31.68 -29.54
N GLU A 2 20.23 30.35 -29.58
CA GLU A 2 19.75 29.39 -28.55
C GLU A 2 18.92 30.02 -27.39
N GLY A 3 17.59 29.87 -27.22
CA GLY A 3 16.73 28.69 -27.13
C GLY A 3 16.12 28.59 -25.71
N PRO A 4 14.78 28.60 -25.49
CA PRO A 4 14.20 28.35 -24.16
C PRO A 4 13.85 26.87 -24.06
N SER A 5 14.70 26.06 -23.42
CA SER A 5 14.43 24.63 -23.26
C SER A 5 15.17 24.04 -22.06
N THR A 6 14.67 24.33 -20.86
CA THR A 6 14.83 23.37 -19.76
C THR A 6 13.52 23.31 -19.00
N GLY A 7 12.56 22.56 -19.56
CA GLY A 7 11.61 21.88 -18.71
C GLY A 7 12.44 21.02 -17.76
N PHE A 8 12.47 21.39 -16.48
CA PHE A 8 13.01 20.54 -15.43
C PHE A 8 12.13 19.29 -15.40
N ALA A 9 12.51 18.30 -16.21
CA ALA A 9 11.99 16.96 -16.12
C ALA A 9 12.24 16.51 -14.67
N ARG A 10 11.13 16.44 -13.93
CA ARG A 10 11.08 16.13 -12.50
C ARG A 10 12.02 14.96 -12.22
N ALA A 11 12.95 15.17 -11.29
CA ALA A 11 14.01 14.22 -11.01
C ALA A 11 13.42 12.84 -10.63
N PRO A 12 14.00 11.72 -11.09
CA PRO A 12 13.57 10.36 -10.72
C PRO A 12 13.58 10.09 -9.21
N VAL A 13 14.33 10.88 -8.44
CA VAL A 13 14.38 10.79 -6.97
C VAL A 13 13.08 11.27 -6.30
N GLU A 14 12.34 12.19 -6.94
CA GLU A 14 11.02 12.62 -6.48
C GLU A 14 9.99 11.49 -6.67
N ARG A 15 10.15 10.71 -7.74
CA ARG A 15 9.32 9.52 -8.07
C ARG A 15 9.62 8.33 -7.14
N LEU A 16 10.81 8.28 -6.54
CA LEU A 16 11.14 7.26 -5.51
C LEU A 16 10.56 7.62 -4.13
N ARG A 17 10.16 8.87 -3.91
CA ARG A 17 9.41 9.30 -2.72
C ARG A 17 7.92 8.91 -2.78
N GLU A 18 7.45 8.43 -3.95
CA GLU A 18 6.18 7.71 -4.13
C GLU A 18 6.29 6.21 -3.76
N ARG A 19 7.23 5.82 -2.89
CA ARG A 19 7.14 4.51 -2.24
C ARG A 19 5.97 4.57 -1.25
N GLU A 20 4.81 4.17 -1.77
CA GLU A 20 3.43 4.21 -1.25
C GLU A 20 3.17 3.69 0.19
N ILE A 21 4.18 3.34 0.97
CA ILE A 21 4.02 2.87 2.35
C ILE A 21 4.95 3.67 3.27
N SER A 22 4.37 4.57 4.06
CA SER A 22 5.05 5.42 5.04
C SER A 22 5.38 4.67 6.33
N ALA A 23 6.20 5.25 7.21
CA ALA A 23 6.45 4.67 8.53
C ALA A 23 5.15 4.56 9.37
N GLU A 24 4.23 5.51 9.20
CA GLU A 24 2.88 5.48 9.77
C GLU A 24 2.10 4.24 9.32
N ASP A 25 2.16 3.90 8.03
CA ASP A 25 1.49 2.73 7.44
C ASP A 25 2.01 1.42 8.05
N LEU A 26 3.32 1.33 8.29
CA LEU A 26 3.94 0.20 8.99
C LEU A 26 3.51 0.11 10.46
N TYR A 27 3.30 1.26 11.11
CA TYR A 27 2.81 1.30 12.48
C TYR A 27 1.35 0.85 12.57
N GLN A 28 0.50 1.31 11.65
CA GLN A 28 -0.89 0.86 11.52
C GLN A 28 -0.97 -0.65 11.24
N LEU A 29 -0.09 -1.18 10.39
CA LEU A 29 0.02 -2.61 10.15
C LEU A 29 0.38 -3.39 11.43
N LYS A 30 1.35 -2.88 12.20
CA LYS A 30 1.76 -3.51 13.45
C LYS A 30 0.62 -3.53 14.46
N LEU A 31 -0.06 -2.40 14.68
CA LEU A 31 -1.22 -2.31 15.58
C LEU A 31 -2.34 -3.25 15.13
N TRP A 32 -2.61 -3.30 13.83
CA TRP A 32 -3.62 -4.21 13.29
C TRP A 32 -3.25 -5.67 13.52
N ARG A 33 -1.98 -6.05 13.36
CA ARG A 33 -1.50 -7.41 13.67
C ARG A 33 -1.59 -7.73 15.16
N GLU A 34 -1.30 -6.77 16.03
CA GLU A 34 -1.42 -6.93 17.50
C GLU A 34 -2.88 -7.01 17.97
N SER A 35 -3.82 -6.52 17.17
CA SER A 35 -5.25 -6.58 17.47
C SER A 35 -5.89 -7.95 17.19
N GLU A 36 -5.12 -8.94 16.73
CA GLU A 36 -5.57 -10.31 16.39
C GLU A 36 -6.95 -10.32 15.70
N PRO A 37 -7.08 -9.68 14.53
CA PRO A 37 -8.36 -9.52 13.87
C PRO A 37 -8.92 -10.90 13.49
N GLU A 38 -10.19 -11.13 13.79
CA GLU A 38 -10.90 -12.33 13.40
C GLU A 38 -10.98 -12.36 11.87
N ALA A 39 -10.08 -13.13 11.26
CA ALA A 39 -10.00 -13.23 9.82
C ALA A 39 -10.97 -14.30 9.32
N PRO A 40 -11.76 -14.02 8.27
CA PRO A 40 -12.67 -15.01 7.73
C PRO A 40 -11.87 -16.18 7.12
N GLU A 41 -12.50 -17.35 7.06
CA GLU A 41 -11.89 -18.61 6.60
C GLU A 41 -11.39 -18.56 5.13
N GLY A 42 -11.79 -17.53 4.37
CA GLY A 42 -11.42 -17.33 2.96
C GLY A 42 -10.47 -16.16 2.70
N ALA A 43 -10.31 -15.81 1.43
CA ALA A 43 -9.55 -14.61 1.05
C ALA A 43 -10.21 -13.36 1.64
N TRP A 44 -9.40 -12.49 2.23
CA TRP A 44 -9.83 -11.21 2.76
C TRP A 44 -8.84 -10.11 2.42
N TYR A 45 -9.29 -8.87 2.51
CA TYR A 45 -8.43 -7.72 2.41
C TYR A 45 -8.84 -6.62 3.38
N LYS A 46 -7.86 -5.88 3.87
CA LYS A 46 -8.08 -4.66 4.64
C LYS A 46 -7.51 -3.47 3.89
N ASP A 47 -8.30 -2.42 3.79
CA ASP A 47 -7.90 -1.17 3.17
C ASP A 47 -7.41 -0.19 4.24
N PHE A 48 -6.15 0.23 4.11
CA PHE A 48 -5.52 1.27 4.94
C PHE A 48 -5.50 2.63 4.23
N GLY A 49 -6.19 2.78 3.10
CA GLY A 49 -6.22 3.99 2.27
C GLY A 49 -5.01 4.17 1.34
N SER A 50 -3.79 4.11 1.89
CA SER A 50 -2.53 4.20 1.13
C SER A 50 -2.23 2.87 0.42
N PHE A 51 -2.39 1.77 1.15
CA PHE A 51 -2.21 0.42 0.67
C PHE A 51 -3.36 -0.46 1.17
N LYS A 52 -3.50 -1.64 0.57
CA LYS A 52 -4.41 -2.68 1.03
C LYS A 52 -3.57 -3.89 1.39
N ILE A 53 -3.89 -4.56 2.47
CA ILE A 53 -3.33 -5.88 2.76
C ILE A 53 -4.35 -6.92 2.35
N CYS A 54 -3.91 -8.01 1.73
CA CYS A 54 -4.74 -9.17 1.46
C CYS A 54 -4.17 -10.37 2.21
N GLY A 55 -5.04 -11.13 2.84
CA GLY A 55 -4.69 -12.39 3.48
C GLY A 55 -5.73 -13.45 3.19
N GLU A 56 -5.51 -14.61 3.75
CA GLU A 56 -6.42 -15.75 3.66
C GLU A 56 -6.30 -16.53 4.97
N GLY A 57 -7.41 -16.77 5.65
CA GLY A 57 -7.40 -17.25 7.03
C GLY A 57 -6.67 -16.27 7.97
N GLU A 58 -5.97 -16.74 8.99
CA GLU A 58 -5.29 -15.85 9.96
C GLU A 58 -4.03 -15.14 9.41
N TYR A 59 -3.58 -15.46 8.19
CA TYR A 59 -2.30 -15.00 7.66
C TYR A 59 -2.42 -13.91 6.59
N PRO A 60 -1.79 -12.74 6.77
CA PRO A 60 -1.61 -11.79 5.68
C PRO A 60 -0.66 -12.38 4.62
N LYS A 61 -1.10 -12.42 3.36
CA LYS A 61 -0.35 -13.02 2.24
C LYS A 61 0.37 -11.98 1.38
N THR A 62 -0.27 -10.85 1.10
CA THR A 62 0.26 -9.87 0.14
C THR A 62 -0.19 -8.45 0.44
N PHE A 63 0.57 -7.47 -0.06
CA PHE A 63 0.24 -6.06 -0.02
C PHE A 63 -0.10 -5.60 -1.43
N LEU A 64 -1.18 -4.86 -1.55
CA LEU A 64 -1.65 -4.25 -2.79
C LEU A 64 -1.56 -2.74 -2.69
N LEU A 65 -0.99 -2.16 -3.74
CA LEU A 65 -0.83 -0.71 -3.87
C LEU A 65 -2.10 -0.05 -4.39
N ARG A 66 -2.15 1.29 -4.37
CA ARG A 66 -3.32 2.05 -4.82
C ARG A 66 -3.56 1.77 -6.31
N GLY A 67 -4.69 1.13 -6.61
CA GLY A 67 -5.09 0.78 -7.98
C GLY A 67 -5.08 -0.73 -8.28
N GLN A 68 -4.52 -1.55 -7.39
CA GLN A 68 -4.67 -3.01 -7.48
C GLN A 68 -5.99 -3.46 -6.85
N LEU A 69 -6.71 -4.33 -7.55
CA LEU A 69 -7.97 -4.90 -7.07
C LEU A 69 -7.68 -6.00 -6.03
N PRO A 70 -8.13 -5.83 -4.78
CA PRO A 70 -8.04 -6.89 -3.81
C PRO A 70 -8.97 -8.04 -4.19
N ARG A 71 -8.58 -9.25 -3.77
CA ARG A 71 -9.43 -10.44 -3.83
C ARG A 71 -9.87 -10.78 -2.41
N GLY A 72 -11.13 -11.15 -2.27
CA GLY A 72 -11.69 -11.60 -1.00
C GLY A 72 -12.65 -10.61 -0.36
N GLN A 73 -13.01 -10.91 0.88
CA GLN A 73 -13.93 -10.13 1.70
C GLN A 73 -13.22 -8.97 2.41
N LYS A 74 -13.89 -7.81 2.52
CA LYS A 74 -13.33 -6.64 3.19
C LYS A 74 -13.40 -6.77 4.72
N LEU A 75 -12.26 -6.57 5.39
CA LEU A 75 -12.07 -6.42 6.85
C LEU A 75 -12.01 -4.95 7.31
#